data_AF-A0A1H9R286-F1
#
_entry.id   AF-A0A1H9R286-F1
#
_cell.length_a   1.000
_cell.length_b   1.000
_cell.length_c   1.000
_cell.angle_alpha   90.00
_cell.angle_beta   90.00
_cell.angle_gamma   90.00
#
_symmetry.space_group_name_H-M   'P 1'
#
loop_
_entity.id
_entity.type
_entity.pdbx_description
1 polymer ?
#
loop_
_entity_poly.entity_id
_entity_poly.type
_entity_poly.pdbx_seq_one_letter_code
_entity_poly.pdbx_strand_id
1 'polypeptide(L)'
;MSFVLPSTTICGGLLYWEKGSVHMEKWIAVVSGTIGTIISYSVDGLGMAVTVLIGIMAIDYLTGIMGGIVNQNLNSRTGFNGIIRKIYYLMLVGSVYLLSVVIPGIEYAGDGAAIAFCVLEFISITENGTKMGLPMPDFIKNILAIVKDKTGEGEVR
;
A
#
# COMPACT_ATOMS: atom_id res chain seq x y z
N MET A 1 38.95 31.35 46.36
CA MET A 1 37.48 31.19 46.33
C MET A 1 37.16 30.46 45.04
N SER A 2 37.01 29.15 45.12
CA SER A 2 36.93 28.25 43.97
C SER A 2 35.55 28.36 43.32
N PHE A 3 35.51 28.92 42.11
CA PHE A 3 34.30 29.02 41.31
C PHE A 3 34.06 27.67 40.61
N VAL A 4 33.13 26.88 41.15
CA VAL A 4 32.72 25.59 40.58
C VAL A 4 31.67 25.87 39.50
N LEU A 5 32.03 25.65 38.23
CA LEU A 5 31.10 25.67 37.10
C LEU A 5 30.58 24.24 36.82
N PRO A 6 29.27 24.05 36.56
CA PRO A 6 28.72 22.76 36.19
C PRO A 6 28.84 22.55 34.67
N SER A 7 30.00 22.08 34.19
CA SER A 7 30.23 21.84 32.74
C SER A 7 29.84 20.43 32.28
N THR A 8 29.42 19.53 33.16
CA THR A 8 29.23 18.11 32.84
C THR A 8 27.81 17.73 32.40
N THR A 9 26.79 18.52 32.75
CA THR A 9 25.39 18.17 32.46
C THR A 9 24.98 18.50 31.02
N ILE A 10 25.51 19.58 30.43
CA ILE A 10 25.15 20.01 29.05
C ILE A 10 25.77 19.08 28.00
N CYS A 11 27.03 18.66 28.17
CA CYS A 11 27.68 17.72 27.25
C CYS A 11 27.03 16.33 27.28
N GLY A 12 26.56 15.85 28.44
CA GLY A 12 25.87 14.56 28.55
C GLY A 12 24.53 14.53 27.80
N GLY A 13 23.76 15.62 27.86
CA GLY A 13 22.50 15.76 27.14
C GLY A 13 22.68 15.87 25.62
N LEU A 14 23.69 16.62 25.16
CA LEU A 14 24.02 16.76 23.74
C LEU A 14 24.51 15.44 23.13
N LEU A 15 25.38 14.70 23.83
CA LEU A 15 25.82 13.37 23.42
C LEU A 15 24.67 12.35 23.37
N TYR A 16 23.70 12.44 24.29
CA TYR A 16 22.52 11.58 24.25
C TYR A 16 21.60 11.92 23.07
N TRP A 17 21.44 13.21 22.77
CA TRP A 17 20.70 13.69 21.61
C TRP A 17 21.35 13.30 20.29
N GLU A 18 22.67 13.46 20.17
CA GLU A 18 23.44 13.09 18.99
C GLU A 18 23.49 11.57 18.79
N LYS A 19 23.70 10.80 19.86
CA LYS A 19 23.65 9.33 19.82
C LYS A 19 22.25 8.80 19.47
N GLY A 20 21.19 9.49 19.93
CA GLY A 20 19.80 9.20 19.57
C GLY A 20 19.48 9.49 18.10
N SER A 21 19.93 10.63 17.57
CA SER A 21 19.77 11.01 16.15
C SER A 21 20.48 10.02 15.23
N VAL A 22 21.75 9.71 15.52
CA VAL A 22 22.56 8.78 14.72
C VAL A 22 22.01 7.35 14.77
N HIS A 23 21.40 6.94 15.87
CA HIS A 23 20.73 5.63 15.95
C HIS A 23 19.45 5.60 15.10
N MET A 24 18.63 6.66 15.15
CA MET A 24 17.39 6.77 14.39
C MET A 24 17.62 6.82 12.88
N GLU A 25 18.62 7.60 12.43
CA GLU A 25 19.00 7.69 11.01
C GLU A 25 19.42 6.34 10.43
N LYS A 26 20.14 5.52 11.22
CA LYS A 26 20.51 4.16 10.82
C LYS A 26 19.29 3.26 10.64
N TRP A 27 18.30 3.34 11.51
CA TRP A 27 17.07 2.55 11.36
C TRP A 27 16.26 2.97 10.13
N ILE A 28 16.15 4.28 9.89
CA ILE A 28 15.47 4.80 8.69
C ILE A 28 16.19 4.32 7.43
N ALA A 29 17.53 4.40 7.40
CA ALA A 29 18.33 3.94 6.27
C ALA A 29 18.23 2.42 6.04
N VAL A 30 18.25 1.61 7.10
CA VAL A 30 18.12 0.15 7.00
C VAL A 30 16.73 -0.25 6.51
N VAL A 31 15.67 0.36 7.05
CA VAL A 31 14.29 0.05 6.63
C VAL A 31 14.06 0.47 5.18
N SER A 32 14.41 1.70 4.82
CA SER A 32 14.24 2.21 3.45
C SER A 32 15.11 1.43 2.44
N GLY A 33 16.35 1.11 2.79
CA GLY A 33 17.26 0.32 1.95
C GLY A 33 16.76 -1.11 1.74
N THR A 34 16.22 -1.75 2.78
CA THR A 34 15.65 -3.11 2.67
C THR A 34 14.41 -3.11 1.77
N ILE A 35 13.50 -2.15 1.97
CA ILE A 35 12.32 -1.97 1.11
C ILE A 35 12.74 -1.70 -0.33
N GLY A 36 13.68 -0.78 -0.55
CA GLY A 36 14.18 -0.44 -1.87
C GLY A 36 14.83 -1.62 -2.59
N THR A 37 15.55 -2.48 -1.86
CA THR A 37 16.17 -3.70 -2.41
C THR A 37 15.10 -4.72 -2.84
N ILE A 38 14.08 -4.95 -2.01
CA ILE A 38 12.96 -5.86 -2.32
C ILE A 38 12.20 -5.37 -3.55
N ILE A 39 11.90 -4.07 -3.61
CA ILE A 39 11.21 -3.47 -4.75
C ILE A 39 12.07 -3.61 -6.01
N SER A 40 13.37 -3.26 -5.94
CA SER A 40 14.26 -3.34 -7.09
C SER A 40 14.37 -4.76 -7.64
N TYR A 41 14.48 -5.76 -6.76
CA TYR A 41 14.50 -7.17 -7.16
C TYR A 41 13.16 -7.62 -7.76
N SER A 42 12.04 -7.14 -7.20
CA SER A 42 10.69 -7.48 -7.68
C SER A 42 10.40 -6.86 -9.05
N VAL A 43 10.86 -5.62 -9.30
CA VAL A 43 10.74 -4.94 -10.60
C VAL A 43 11.46 -5.73 -11.69
N ASP A 44 12.68 -6.18 -11.42
CA ASP A 44 13.50 -6.91 -12.39
C ASP A 44 12.93 -8.31 -12.70
N GLY A 45 12.29 -8.94 -11.71
CA GLY A 45 11.71 -10.29 -11.86
C GLY A 45 10.27 -10.34 -12.38
N LEU A 46 9.40 -9.41 -11.97
CA LEU A 46 7.95 -9.44 -12.24
C LEU A 46 7.50 -8.39 -13.26
N GLY A 47 8.35 -7.40 -13.56
CA GLY A 47 7.99 -6.24 -14.36
C GLY A 47 7.40 -5.09 -13.53
N MET A 48 7.47 -3.88 -14.09
CA MET A 48 7.04 -2.64 -13.42
C MET A 48 5.54 -2.63 -13.10
N ALA A 49 4.69 -3.07 -14.03
CA ALA A 49 3.24 -3.01 -13.86
C ALA A 49 2.75 -3.90 -12.71
N VAL A 50 3.25 -5.14 -12.62
CA VAL A 50 2.93 -6.08 -11.53
C VAL A 50 3.48 -5.58 -10.19
N THR A 51 4.68 -5.00 -10.19
CA THR A 51 5.28 -4.44 -8.97
C THR A 51 4.45 -3.27 -8.42
N VAL A 52 3.99 -2.38 -9.30
CA VAL A 52 3.06 -1.29 -8.92
C VAL A 52 1.73 -1.87 -8.41
N LEU A 53 1.19 -2.89 -9.06
CA LEU A 53 -0.05 -3.55 -8.62
C LEU A 53 0.06 -4.10 -7.20
N ILE A 54 1.15 -4.82 -6.89
CA ILE A 54 1.41 -5.33 -5.54
C ILE A 54 1.52 -4.17 -4.53
N GLY A 55 2.17 -3.08 -4.91
CA GLY A 55 2.26 -1.88 -4.07
C GLY A 55 0.89 -1.27 -3.76
N ILE A 56 0.03 -1.10 -4.76
CA ILE A 56 -1.32 -0.57 -4.58
C ILE A 56 -2.18 -1.54 -3.75
N MET A 57 -2.08 -2.86 -3.99
CA MET A 57 -2.75 -3.88 -3.17
C MET A 57 -2.34 -3.80 -1.70
N ALA A 58 -1.07 -3.54 -1.41
CA ALA A 58 -0.58 -3.36 -0.05
C ALA A 58 -1.18 -2.11 0.60
N ILE A 59 -1.21 -0.99 -0.12
CA ILE A 59 -1.86 0.25 0.35
C ILE A 59 -3.35 0.00 0.62
N ASP A 60 -4.06 -0.65 -0.30
CA ASP A 60 -5.47 -0.98 -0.11
C ASP A 60 -5.69 -1.82 1.15
N TYR A 61 -4.86 -2.84 1.40
CA TYR A 61 -4.98 -3.68 2.58
C TYR A 61 -4.77 -2.87 3.87
N LEU A 62 -3.77 -1.99 3.89
CA LEU A 62 -3.52 -1.09 5.02
C LEU A 62 -4.70 -0.14 5.23
N THR A 63 -5.28 0.44 4.16
CA THR A 63 -6.45 1.32 4.26
C THR A 63 -7.70 0.58 4.75
N GLY A 64 -7.88 -0.69 4.36
CA GLY A 64 -8.96 -1.54 4.87
C GLY A 64 -8.81 -1.83 6.37
N ILE A 65 -7.59 -2.11 6.84
CA ILE A 65 -7.31 -2.26 8.27
C ILE A 65 -7.59 -0.94 9.01
N MET A 66 -7.08 0.19 8.51
CA MET A 66 -7.32 1.51 9.11
C MET A 66 -8.82 1.81 9.22
N GLY A 67 -9.59 1.56 8.16
CA GLY A 67 -11.05 1.73 8.17
C GLY A 67 -11.75 0.82 9.18
N GLY A 68 -11.30 -0.41 9.35
CA GLY A 68 -11.83 -1.32 10.36
C GLY A 68 -11.53 -0.90 11.80
N ILE A 69 -10.34 -0.33 12.05
CA ILE A 69 -9.95 0.22 13.35
C ILE A 69 -10.79 1.46 13.68
N VAL A 70 -10.88 2.41 12.74
CA VAL A 70 -11.64 3.67 12.92
C VAL A 70 -13.10 3.38 13.23
N ASN A 71 -13.70 2.40 12.56
CA ASN A 71 -15.10 2.04 12.76
C ASN A 71 -15.32 1.01 13.88
N GLN A 72 -14.27 0.63 14.64
CA GLN A 72 -14.28 -0.43 15.67
C GLN A 72 -14.91 -1.77 15.23
N ASN A 73 -14.87 -2.06 13.92
CA ASN A 73 -15.51 -3.22 13.31
C ASN A 73 -14.47 -4.07 12.57
N LEU A 74 -13.53 -4.63 13.33
CA LEU A 74 -12.52 -5.54 12.80
C LEU A 74 -13.09 -6.94 12.63
N ASN A 75 -13.71 -7.18 11.48
CA ASN A 75 -14.14 -8.51 11.08
C ASN A 75 -13.03 -9.22 10.29
N SER A 76 -12.45 -10.27 10.88
CA SER A 76 -11.41 -11.09 10.24
C SER A 76 -11.87 -11.74 8.93
N ARG A 77 -13.17 -12.04 8.80
CA ARG A 77 -13.77 -12.57 7.56
C ARG A 77 -13.68 -11.55 6.43
N THR A 78 -13.90 -10.27 6.72
CA THR A 78 -13.78 -9.20 5.72
C THR A 78 -12.33 -9.03 5.26
N GLY A 79 -11.38 -9.07 6.20
CA GLY A 79 -9.95 -9.01 5.88
C GLY A 79 -9.46 -10.19 5.05
N PHE A 80 -9.89 -11.41 5.40
CA PHE A 80 -9.54 -12.63 4.66
C PHE A 80 -10.12 -12.64 3.24
N ASN A 81 -11.38 -12.24 3.08
CA ASN A 81 -12.01 -12.11 1.76
C ASN A 81 -11.27 -11.09 0.87
N GLY A 82 -10.76 -10.00 1.45
CA GLY A 82 -9.94 -9.02 0.74
C GLY A 82 -8.63 -9.62 0.21
N ILE A 83 -7.95 -10.44 1.01
CA ILE A 83 -6.71 -11.11 0.58
C ILE A 83 -6.97 -12.13 -0.53
N ILE A 84 -8.05 -12.92 -0.43
CA ILE A 84 -8.43 -13.87 -1.50
C ILE A 84 -8.65 -13.15 -2.83
N ARG A 85 -9.35 -12.01 -2.82
CA ARG A 85 -9.61 -11.21 -4.02
C ARG A 85 -8.30 -10.74 -4.68
N LYS A 86 -7.32 -10.32 -3.88
CA LYS A 86 -6.01 -9.86 -4.36
C LYS A 86 -5.19 -10.98 -4.98
N ILE A 87 -5.20 -12.17 -4.35
CA ILE A 87 -4.58 -13.37 -4.93
C ILE A 87 -5.23 -13.70 -6.28
N TYR A 88 -6.56 -13.61 -6.36
CA TYR A 88 -7.29 -13.84 -7.61
C TYR A 88 -6.89 -12.85 -8.72
N TYR A 89 -6.72 -11.56 -8.41
CA TYR A 89 -6.24 -10.58 -9.37
C TYR A 89 -4.84 -10.89 -9.89
N LEU A 90 -3.92 -11.30 -9.00
CA LEU A 90 -2.57 -11.72 -9.42
C LEU A 90 -2.60 -12.98 -10.30
N MET A 91 -3.49 -13.94 -10.01
CA MET A 91 -3.67 -15.13 -10.86
C MET A 91 -4.20 -14.76 -12.25
N LEU A 92 -5.14 -13.82 -12.35
CA LEU A 92 -5.64 -13.34 -13.65
C LEU A 92 -4.55 -12.63 -14.45
N VAL A 93 -3.81 -11.71 -13.83
CA VAL A 93 -2.68 -11.02 -14.47
C VAL A 93 -1.62 -12.02 -14.94
N GLY A 94 -1.24 -12.97 -14.08
CA GLY A 94 -0.30 -14.04 -14.43
C GLY A 94 -0.79 -14.89 -15.60
N SER A 95 -2.09 -15.18 -15.65
CA SER A 95 -2.70 -15.90 -16.78
C SER A 95 -2.57 -15.12 -18.09
N VAL A 96 -2.74 -13.79 -18.07
CA VAL A 96 -2.57 -12.94 -19.26
C VAL A 96 -1.10 -12.92 -19.71
N TYR A 97 -0.14 -12.85 -18.79
CA TYR A 97 1.28 -12.99 -19.14
C TYR A 97 1.62 -14.36 -19.75
N LEU A 98 1.01 -15.45 -19.26
CA LEU A 98 1.20 -16.76 -19.87
C LEU A 98 0.61 -16.81 -21.29
N LEU A 99 -0.53 -16.17 -21.52
CA LEU A 99 -1.13 -16.07 -22.85
C LEU A 99 -0.27 -15.22 -23.80
N SER A 100 0.36 -14.14 -23.30
CA SER A 100 1.21 -13.30 -24.14
C SER A 100 2.49 -13.98 -24.62
N VAL A 101 2.92 -15.06 -23.95
CA VAL A 101 4.04 -15.89 -24.42
C VAL A 101 3.63 -16.78 -25.60
N VAL A 102 2.36 -17.20 -25.65
CA VAL A 102 1.87 -18.16 -26.65
C VAL A 102 1.26 -17.47 -27.86
N ILE A 103 0.62 -16.30 -27.67
CA ILE A 103 -0.10 -15.58 -28.71
C ILE A 103 0.75 -14.40 -29.20
N PRO A 104 1.21 -14.42 -30.46
CA PRO A 104 1.95 -13.29 -31.03
C PRO A 104 1.05 -12.06 -31.15
N GLY A 105 1.62 -10.87 -30.88
CA GLY A 105 0.93 -9.58 -31.03
C GLY A 105 0.22 -9.06 -29.77
N ILE A 106 0.30 -9.77 -28.63
CA ILE A 106 -0.28 -9.32 -27.34
C ILE A 106 0.77 -9.22 -26.22
N GLU A 107 2.01 -8.92 -26.58
CA GLU A 107 3.18 -8.86 -25.67
C GLU A 107 2.95 -7.92 -24.46
N TYR A 108 2.19 -6.84 -24.66
CA TYR A 108 1.88 -5.85 -23.61
C TYR A 108 0.55 -6.11 -22.87
N ALA A 109 -0.17 -7.19 -23.19
CA ALA A 109 -1.47 -7.46 -22.57
C ALA A 109 -1.36 -7.71 -21.06
N GLY A 110 -0.27 -8.33 -20.60
CA GLY A 110 0.00 -8.54 -19.18
C GLY A 110 0.14 -7.22 -18.41
N ASP A 111 0.92 -6.28 -18.94
CA ASP A 111 1.08 -4.94 -18.36
C ASP A 111 -0.26 -4.18 -18.33
N GLY A 112 -1.03 -4.25 -19.43
CA GLY A 112 -2.35 -3.64 -19.51
C GLY A 112 -3.34 -4.22 -18.49
N ALA A 113 -3.32 -5.54 -18.30
CA ALA A 113 -4.13 -6.20 -17.28
C ALA A 113 -3.72 -5.75 -15.87
N ALA A 114 -2.43 -5.73 -15.57
CA ALA A 114 -1.92 -5.26 -14.28
C ALA A 114 -2.36 -3.81 -13.98
N ILE A 115 -2.24 -2.91 -14.97
CA ILE A 115 -2.69 -1.51 -14.85
C ILE A 115 -4.21 -1.44 -14.63
N ALA A 116 -5.01 -2.27 -15.29
CA ALA A 116 -6.45 -2.31 -15.06
C ALA A 116 -6.80 -2.71 -13.62
N PHE A 117 -6.10 -3.71 -13.06
CA PHE A 117 -6.28 -4.08 -11.65
C PHE A 117 -5.76 -3.02 -10.67
N CYS A 118 -4.74 -2.23 -11.04
CA CYS A 118 -4.31 -1.08 -10.23
C CYS A 118 -5.46 -0.07 -10.05
N VAL A 119 -6.25 0.18 -11.10
CA VAL A 119 -7.41 1.08 -11.05
C VAL A 119 -8.51 0.50 -10.14
N LEU A 120 -8.75 -0.81 -10.18
CA LEU A 120 -9.72 -1.47 -9.29
C LEU A 120 -9.32 -1.36 -7.81
N GLU A 121 -8.05 -1.55 -7.50
CA GLU A 121 -7.53 -1.38 -6.14
C GLU A 121 -7.56 0.09 -5.70
N PHE A 122 -7.32 1.04 -6.62
CA PHE A 122 -7.47 2.47 -6.33
C PHE A 122 -8.92 2.84 -5.96
N ILE A 123 -9.91 2.25 -6.64
CA ILE A 123 -11.33 2.42 -6.29
C ILE A 123 -11.58 1.88 -4.87
N SER A 124 -11.03 0.71 -4.53
CA SER A 124 -11.14 0.12 -3.18
C SER A 124 -10.53 1.01 -2.08
N ILE A 125 -9.32 1.54 -2.31
CA ILE A 125 -8.66 2.51 -1.39
C ILE A 125 -9.58 3.70 -1.14
N THR A 126 -10.17 4.21 -2.21
CA THR A 126 -10.99 5.40 -2.16
C THR A 126 -12.33 5.15 -1.46
N GLU A 127 -12.88 3.94 -1.61
CA GLU A 127 -14.04 3.49 -0.86
C GLU A 127 -13.74 3.39 0.64
N ASN A 128 -12.59 2.82 1.02
CA ASN A 128 -12.14 2.76 2.41
C ASN A 128 -11.94 4.16 2.99
N GLY A 129 -11.36 5.08 2.22
CA GLY A 129 -11.25 6.49 2.60
C GLY A 129 -12.59 7.14 2.87
N THR A 130 -13.57 6.89 2.01
CA THR A 130 -14.94 7.40 2.17
C THR A 130 -15.64 6.80 3.40
N LYS A 131 -15.45 5.50 3.67
CA LYS A 131 -15.96 4.81 4.88
C LYS A 131 -15.34 5.34 6.19
N MET A 132 -14.16 5.94 6.13
CA MET A 132 -13.52 6.62 7.26
C MET A 132 -14.00 8.07 7.46
N GLY A 133 -14.87 8.58 6.58
CA GLY A 133 -15.34 9.97 6.64
C GLY A 133 -14.34 11.00 6.11
N LEU A 134 -13.33 10.57 5.35
CA LEU A 134 -12.38 11.49 4.72
C LEU A 134 -13.08 12.29 3.60
N PRO A 135 -12.82 13.61 3.50
CA PRO A 135 -13.43 14.43 2.46
C PRO A 135 -12.88 14.03 1.08
N MET A 136 -13.76 13.50 0.23
CA MET A 136 -13.42 13.15 -1.15
C MET A 136 -13.99 14.14 -2.16
N PRO A 137 -13.28 14.41 -3.27
CA PRO A 137 -13.78 15.20 -4.39
C PRO A 137 -15.06 14.59 -4.98
N ASP A 138 -15.94 15.42 -5.52
CA ASP A 138 -17.23 14.93 -6.05
C ASP A 138 -17.06 14.00 -7.25
N PHE A 139 -16.03 14.19 -8.06
CA PHE A 139 -15.66 13.27 -9.15
C PHE A 139 -15.45 11.83 -8.66
N ILE A 140 -14.77 11.69 -7.52
CA ILE A 140 -14.48 10.39 -6.90
C ILE A 140 -15.75 9.74 -6.37
N LYS A 141 -16.62 10.52 -5.71
CA LYS A 141 -17.92 10.02 -5.22
C LYS A 141 -18.79 9.53 -6.38
N ASN A 142 -18.78 10.24 -7.51
CA ASN A 142 -19.53 9.86 -8.70
C ASN A 142 -19.02 8.54 -9.30
N ILE A 143 -17.70 8.35 -9.39
CA ILE A 143 -17.10 7.09 -9.83
C ILE A 143 -17.55 5.95 -8.90
N LEU A 144 -17.44 6.15 -7.58
CA LEU A 144 -17.86 5.15 -6.60
C LEU A 144 -19.35 4.80 -6.72
N ALA A 145 -20.22 5.80 -6.94
CA ALA A 145 -21.65 5.57 -7.14
C ALA A 145 -21.92 4.70 -8.39
N ILE A 146 -21.26 5.01 -9.51
CA ILE A 146 -21.38 4.23 -10.75
C ILE A 146 -20.90 2.79 -10.56
N VAL A 147 -19.79 2.61 -9.85
CA VAL A 147 -19.25 1.27 -9.58
C VAL A 147 -20.21 0.48 -8.69
N LYS A 148 -20.77 1.08 -7.64
CA LYS A 148 -21.74 0.41 -6.75
C LYS A 148 -23.01 -0.01 -7.47
N ASP A 149 -23.55 0.86 -8.32
CA ASP A 149 -24.74 0.57 -9.12
C ASP A 149 -24.53 -0.62 -10.05
N LYS A 150 -23.34 -0.71 -10.68
CA LYS A 150 -23.00 -1.82 -11.59
C LYS A 150 -22.65 -3.13 -10.90
N THR A 151 -22.13 -3.08 -9.67
CA THR A 151 -21.62 -4.28 -8.96
C THR A 151 -22.70 -4.92 -8.07
N GLY A 152 -23.88 -4.30 -7.93
CA GLY A 152 -25.00 -4.87 -7.17
C GLY A 152 -24.76 -4.98 -5.66
N GLU A 153 -23.74 -4.29 -5.11
CA GLU A 153 -23.43 -4.25 -3.66
C GLU A 153 -24.42 -3.38 -2.85
N GLY A 154 -25.69 -3.36 -3.27
CA GLY A 154 -26.83 -2.82 -2.52
C GLY A 154 -27.60 -3.88 -1.72
N GLU A 155 -27.46 -5.16 -2.04
CA GLU A 155 -28.14 -6.26 -1.33
C GLU A 155 -27.26 -7.50 -1.29
N VAL A 156 -26.42 -7.63 -0.26
CA VAL A 156 -26.21 -8.85 0.55
C VAL A 156 -25.31 -8.38 1.70
N ARG A 157 -25.94 -7.99 2.81
CA ARG A 157 -25.31 -7.88 4.12
C ARG A 157 -25.59 -9.15 4.91
#